data_AF-A0A353KS85-F1
#
_entry.id   AF-A0A353KS85-F1
#
_cell.length_a   1.000
_cell.length_b   1.000
_cell.length_c   1.000
_cell.angle_alpha   90.00
_cell.angle_beta   90.00
_cell.angle_gamma   90.00
#
_symmetry.space_group_name_H-M   'P 1'
#
loop_
_entity.id
_entity.type
_entity.pdbx_description
1 polymer ?
#
loop_
_entity_poly.entity_id
_entity_poly.type
_entity_poly.pdbx_seq_one_letter_code
_entity_poly.pdbx_strand_id
1 'polypeptide(L)'
;MPTNGIKNSLSDETEEREHIVTENLDGKPFEAETTETPQIAETAEEYGERDKEEERAEEVEEKKIMEKTRADVLSEKSKNCYNAIIRIIGEMYDKIEASGKSVSYSREQLFAGFDAYIQAVLVKIASGADKFGADEMIFIENIADYGKLIEGTDLTLFTDCSKEMREKLIEASEDRMSAVPACIKIAAALDSGKDFGLTKAIFENSVRICFNLKLIDEKSDVKNNSDIARALKAITVYAAAKGIKIK
;
A
#
# COMPACT_ATOMS: atom_id res chain seq x y z
N MET A 1 52.85 -4.79 -15.36
CA MET A 1 53.17 -5.93 -16.25
C MET A 1 53.64 -7.09 -15.37
N PRO A 2 53.35 -8.38 -15.66
CA PRO A 2 52.61 -8.94 -16.80
C PRO A 2 51.43 -9.86 -16.33
N THR A 3 50.23 -9.77 -16.90
CA THR A 3 49.65 -10.51 -18.06
C THR A 3 49.10 -11.91 -17.80
N ASN A 4 47.85 -12.07 -18.26
CA ASN A 4 47.35 -13.11 -19.16
C ASN A 4 47.09 -14.54 -18.67
N GLY A 5 45.82 -14.90 -18.84
CA GLY A 5 45.41 -16.03 -19.68
C GLY A 5 44.97 -17.28 -18.90
N ILE A 6 44.07 -18.13 -19.39
CA ILE A 6 43.47 -18.24 -20.73
C ILE A 6 42.43 -19.37 -20.65
N LYS A 7 41.32 -19.22 -21.39
CA LYS A 7 40.48 -20.24 -22.08
C LYS A 7 39.56 -21.21 -21.31
N ASN A 8 38.26 -21.05 -21.64
CA ASN A 8 37.37 -22.00 -22.33
C ASN A 8 37.61 -23.51 -22.17
N SER A 9 36.53 -24.23 -21.81
CA SER A 9 36.01 -25.32 -22.64
C SER A 9 34.55 -25.62 -22.25
N LEU A 10 33.64 -25.38 -23.19
CA LEU A 10 32.46 -26.22 -23.39
C LEU A 10 32.95 -27.60 -23.84
N SER A 11 32.40 -28.67 -23.28
CA SER A 11 31.61 -29.67 -24.01
C SER A 11 31.36 -30.89 -23.12
N ASP A 12 30.18 -31.48 -23.29
CA ASP A 12 29.94 -32.91 -23.45
C ASP A 12 28.61 -33.35 -22.85
N GLU A 13 27.72 -33.59 -23.81
CA GLU A 13 26.46 -34.31 -23.79
C GLU A 13 26.61 -35.68 -23.13
N THR A 14 25.56 -36.19 -22.48
CA THR A 14 25.01 -37.49 -22.90
C THR A 14 23.60 -37.72 -22.34
N GLU A 15 22.71 -38.08 -23.26
CA GLU A 15 21.36 -38.57 -23.08
C GLU A 15 21.37 -39.99 -22.50
N GLU A 16 20.42 -40.31 -21.62
CA GLU A 16 19.90 -41.68 -21.49
C GLU A 16 18.37 -41.61 -21.34
N ARG A 17 17.67 -41.87 -22.45
CA ARG A 17 16.26 -42.28 -22.47
C ARG A 17 16.26 -43.78 -22.74
N GLU A 18 15.94 -44.58 -21.72
CA GLU A 18 15.74 -46.01 -21.92
C GLU A 18 14.37 -46.30 -22.54
N HIS A 19 14.46 -47.04 -23.64
CA HIS A 19 13.40 -47.71 -24.36
C HIS A 19 12.63 -48.70 -23.48
N ILE A 20 11.31 -48.61 -23.47
CA ILE A 20 10.45 -49.74 -23.09
C ILE A 20 10.05 -50.48 -24.37
N VAL A 21 10.34 -51.77 -24.32
CA VAL A 21 10.25 -52.80 -25.34
C VAL A 21 8.79 -53.06 -25.76
N THR A 22 8.57 -53.12 -27.08
CA THR A 22 7.39 -53.69 -27.71
C THR A 22 7.64 -55.17 -28.03
N GLU A 23 6.80 -56.07 -27.49
CA GLU A 23 6.68 -57.44 -27.97
C GLU A 23 5.35 -57.59 -28.71
N ASN A 24 5.44 -57.98 -29.99
CA ASN A 24 4.31 -58.40 -30.82
C ASN A 24 4.11 -59.92 -30.69
N LEU A 25 2.86 -60.35 -30.55
CA LEU A 25 2.45 -61.74 -30.78
C LEU A 25 1.39 -61.77 -31.88
N ASP A 26 1.55 -62.77 -32.74
CA ASP A 26 0.64 -63.27 -33.78
C ASP A 26 0.62 -62.58 -35.14
N GLY A 27 1.44 -63.16 -36.03
CA GLY A 27 1.47 -62.90 -37.45
C GLY A 27 0.19 -63.32 -38.18
N LYS A 28 -0.46 -62.34 -38.79
CA LYS A 28 -1.16 -62.44 -40.08
C LYS A 28 -0.96 -61.12 -40.84
N PRO A 29 -0.70 -61.13 -42.16
CA PRO A 29 -0.72 -59.90 -42.94
C PRO A 29 -2.17 -59.45 -43.12
N PHE A 30 -2.50 -58.23 -42.69
CA PHE A 30 -3.81 -57.64 -42.93
C PHE A 30 -3.70 -56.65 -44.11
N GLU A 31 -4.61 -56.82 -45.05
CA GLU A 31 -4.71 -56.09 -46.31
C GLU A 31 -5.06 -54.62 -46.07
N ALA A 32 -4.49 -53.74 -46.90
CA ALA A 32 -4.73 -52.31 -46.85
C ALA A 32 -6.12 -51.98 -47.42
N GLU A 33 -7.08 -51.67 -46.56
CA GLU A 33 -8.29 -50.95 -46.96
C GLU A 33 -8.06 -49.44 -46.82
N THR A 34 -7.96 -48.78 -47.98
CA THR A 34 -8.05 -47.33 -48.12
C THR A 34 -9.42 -46.85 -47.66
N THR A 35 -9.49 -46.25 -46.47
CA THR A 35 -10.62 -45.41 -46.07
C THR A 35 -10.25 -43.96 -46.35
N GLU A 36 -10.93 -43.37 -47.33
CA GLU A 36 -10.82 -41.96 -47.68
C GLU A 36 -11.22 -41.10 -46.47
N THR A 37 -10.29 -40.31 -45.97
CA THR A 37 -10.58 -39.25 -45.00
C THR A 37 -11.35 -38.14 -45.72
N PRO A 38 -12.58 -37.76 -45.29
CA PRO A 38 -13.22 -36.58 -45.84
C PRO A 38 -12.42 -35.36 -45.36
N GLN A 39 -11.86 -34.61 -46.32
CA GLN A 39 -11.27 -33.30 -46.05
C GLN A 39 -12.39 -32.37 -45.60
N ILE A 40 -12.44 -32.07 -44.30
CA ILE A 40 -13.21 -30.95 -43.78
C ILE A 40 -12.44 -29.70 -44.22
N ALA A 41 -12.95 -29.03 -45.25
CA ALA A 41 -12.53 -27.69 -45.60
C ALA A 41 -13.05 -26.76 -44.50
N GLU A 42 -12.26 -26.56 -43.44
CA GLU A 42 -12.46 -25.45 -42.51
C GLU A 42 -12.20 -24.16 -43.29
N THR A 43 -13.28 -23.45 -43.61
CA THR A 43 -13.21 -22.14 -44.26
C THR A 43 -12.61 -21.12 -43.30
N ALA A 44 -11.66 -20.32 -43.80
CA ALA A 44 -10.93 -19.27 -43.06
C ALA A 44 -11.80 -18.18 -42.39
N GLU A 45 -13.11 -18.17 -42.61
CA GLU A 45 -14.06 -17.29 -41.92
C GLU A 45 -14.25 -17.69 -40.44
N GLU A 46 -14.10 -18.97 -40.10
CA GLU A 46 -14.32 -19.50 -38.73
C GLU A 46 -13.10 -19.34 -37.80
N TYR A 47 -11.95 -18.94 -38.34
CA TYR A 47 -10.77 -18.54 -37.56
C TYR A 47 -10.80 -17.04 -37.21
N GLY A 48 -11.38 -16.19 -38.07
CA GLY A 48 -11.46 -14.74 -37.83
C GLY A 48 -12.54 -14.30 -36.83
N GLU A 49 -13.48 -15.17 -36.48
CA GLU A 49 -14.50 -14.91 -35.45
C GLU A 49 -14.07 -15.37 -34.05
N ARG A 50 -13.34 -16.49 -33.94
CA ARG A 50 -12.77 -16.96 -32.66
C ARG A 50 -11.72 -16.00 -32.10
N ASP A 51 -10.81 -15.50 -32.94
CA ASP A 51 -9.79 -14.53 -32.50
C ASP A 51 -10.41 -13.22 -32.00
N LYS A 52 -11.57 -12.80 -32.55
CA LYS A 52 -12.31 -11.60 -32.09
C LYS A 52 -13.14 -11.85 -30.84
N GLU A 53 -13.50 -13.09 -30.57
CA GLU A 53 -14.24 -13.50 -29.38
C GLU A 53 -13.29 -13.73 -28.21
N GLU A 54 -12.06 -14.23 -28.46
CA GLU A 54 -10.95 -14.26 -27.51
C GLU A 54 -10.38 -12.86 -27.24
N GLU A 55 -10.16 -11.99 -28.24
CA GLU A 55 -9.80 -10.58 -27.98
C GLU A 55 -10.88 -9.82 -27.20
N ARG A 56 -12.17 -10.13 -27.42
CA ARG A 56 -13.28 -9.57 -26.63
C ARG A 56 -13.36 -10.18 -25.25
N ALA A 57 -13.05 -11.46 -25.08
CA ALA A 57 -13.00 -12.11 -23.78
C ALA A 57 -11.81 -11.59 -22.97
N GLU A 58 -10.63 -11.42 -23.58
CA GLU A 58 -9.45 -10.79 -23.00
C GLU A 58 -9.68 -9.29 -22.74
N GLU A 59 -10.35 -8.54 -23.61
CA GLU A 59 -10.77 -7.16 -23.32
C GLU A 59 -11.83 -7.10 -22.21
N VAL A 60 -12.71 -8.10 -22.08
CA VAL A 60 -13.70 -8.20 -20.99
C VAL A 60 -13.07 -8.72 -19.69
N GLU A 61 -11.95 -9.43 -19.76
CA GLU A 61 -11.17 -9.93 -18.63
C GLU A 61 -10.15 -8.90 -18.13
N GLU A 62 -9.61 -8.05 -19.00
CA GLU A 62 -8.86 -6.82 -18.65
C GLU A 62 -9.81 -5.66 -18.26
N LYS A 63 -11.02 -5.58 -18.83
CA LYS A 63 -12.12 -4.69 -18.37
C LYS A 63 -13.07 -5.36 -17.39
N LYS A 64 -12.64 -6.43 -16.71
CA LYS A 64 -12.98 -6.58 -15.31
C LYS A 64 -12.30 -5.42 -14.61
N ILE A 65 -12.93 -4.24 -14.70
CA ILE A 65 -12.83 -3.19 -13.71
C ILE A 65 -12.95 -3.97 -12.39
N MET A 66 -11.83 -4.22 -11.71
CA MET A 66 -11.87 -4.63 -10.31
C MET A 66 -12.75 -3.57 -9.68
N GLU A 67 -14.00 -3.92 -9.37
CA GLU A 67 -14.90 -3.01 -8.69
C GLU A 67 -14.16 -2.63 -7.42
N LYS A 68 -13.65 -1.40 -7.38
CA LYS A 68 -12.85 -0.93 -6.25
C LYS A 68 -13.70 -1.08 -5.03
N THR A 69 -13.21 -1.80 -4.05
CA THR A 69 -13.91 -1.95 -2.79
C THR A 69 -14.05 -0.58 -2.13
N ARG A 70 -14.98 -0.46 -1.19
CA ARG A 70 -15.11 0.74 -0.38
C ARG A 70 -13.78 1.12 0.30
N ALA A 71 -13.06 0.11 0.80
CA ALA A 71 -11.74 0.27 1.40
C ALA A 71 -10.72 0.81 0.40
N ASP A 72 -10.71 0.34 -0.85
CA ASP A 72 -9.82 0.85 -1.91
C ASP A 72 -10.08 2.33 -2.20
N VAL A 73 -11.35 2.70 -2.40
CA VAL A 73 -11.73 4.09 -2.68
C VAL A 73 -11.36 5.02 -1.52
N LEU A 74 -11.56 4.59 -0.27
CA LEU A 74 -11.21 5.36 0.91
C LEU A 74 -9.70 5.45 1.11
N SER A 75 -8.95 4.40 0.77
CA SER A 75 -7.49 4.37 0.78
C SER A 75 -6.93 5.38 -0.22
N GLU A 76 -7.44 5.41 -1.46
CA GLU A 76 -7.02 6.37 -2.49
C GLU A 76 -7.27 7.82 -2.07
N LYS A 77 -8.46 8.10 -1.52
CA LYS A 77 -8.79 9.43 -0.99
C LYS A 77 -7.86 9.85 0.14
N SER A 78 -7.51 8.91 1.00
CA SER A 78 -6.59 9.14 2.11
C SER A 78 -5.18 9.36 1.62
N LYS A 79 -4.74 8.62 0.59
CA LYS A 79 -3.41 8.80 -0.01
C LYS A 79 -3.25 10.19 -0.63
N ASN A 80 -4.31 10.72 -1.25
CA ASN A 80 -4.31 12.11 -1.72
C ASN A 80 -4.14 13.13 -0.58
N CYS A 81 -4.81 12.91 0.55
CA CYS A 81 -4.66 13.77 1.74
C CYS A 81 -3.24 13.66 2.32
N TYR A 82 -2.69 12.45 2.39
CA TYR A 82 -1.33 12.19 2.84
C TYR A 82 -0.29 12.87 1.94
N ASN A 83 -0.39 12.72 0.62
CA ASN A 83 0.51 13.37 -0.34
C ASN A 83 0.46 14.89 -0.23
N ALA A 84 -0.71 15.46 0.05
CA ALA A 84 -0.84 16.90 0.32
C ALA A 84 -0.07 17.32 1.59
N ILE A 85 -0.11 16.50 2.65
CA ILE A 85 0.67 16.74 3.88
C ILE A 85 2.18 16.66 3.61
N ILE A 86 2.63 15.60 2.94
CA ILE A 86 4.06 15.43 2.59
C ILE A 86 4.55 16.61 1.74
N ARG A 87 3.74 17.07 0.77
CA ARG A 87 4.07 18.26 -0.02
C ARG A 87 4.21 19.50 0.86
N ILE A 88 3.27 19.74 1.79
CA ILE A 88 3.34 20.87 2.73
C ILE A 88 4.63 20.81 3.56
N ILE A 89 4.96 19.65 4.12
CA ILE A 89 6.16 19.46 4.94
C ILE A 89 7.42 19.70 4.09
N GLY A 90 7.45 19.18 2.86
CA GLY A 90 8.55 19.37 1.93
C GLY A 90 8.76 20.83 1.53
N GLU A 91 7.71 21.51 1.08
CA GLU A 91 7.77 22.93 0.72
C GLU A 91 8.16 23.81 1.92
N MET A 92 7.71 23.46 3.11
CA MET A 92 8.10 24.13 4.35
C MET A 92 9.61 23.98 4.60
N TYR A 93 10.14 22.77 4.48
CA TYR A 93 11.56 22.49 4.64
C TYR A 93 12.40 23.28 3.62
N ASP A 94 12.02 23.20 2.34
CA ASP A 94 12.72 23.88 1.24
C ASP A 94 12.76 25.40 1.44
N LYS A 95 11.66 25.99 1.94
CA LYS A 95 11.62 27.43 2.28
C LYS A 95 12.54 27.81 3.45
N ILE A 96 12.68 26.95 4.45
CA ILE A 96 13.57 27.18 5.60
C ILE A 96 15.02 27.16 5.13
N GLU A 97 15.41 26.14 4.35
CA GLU A 97 16.77 26.03 3.80
C GLU A 97 17.11 27.19 2.87
N ALA A 98 16.18 27.57 1.96
CA ALA A 98 16.37 28.71 1.07
C ALA A 98 16.54 30.04 1.83
N SER A 99 16.04 30.14 3.06
CA SER A 99 16.21 31.30 3.93
C SER A 99 17.54 31.31 4.70
N GLY A 100 18.43 30.34 4.45
CA GLY A 100 19.72 30.20 5.13
C GLY A 100 19.61 29.76 6.60
N LYS A 101 18.44 29.24 7.00
CA LYS A 101 18.21 28.70 8.35
C LYS A 101 18.34 27.19 8.32
N SER A 102 18.94 26.62 9.36
CA SER A 102 19.02 25.16 9.53
C SER A 102 17.94 24.66 10.49
N VAL A 103 17.25 23.58 10.10
CA VAL A 103 16.46 22.75 11.02
C VAL A 103 17.32 21.57 11.48
N SER A 104 17.14 21.14 12.73
CA SER A 104 17.92 20.01 13.30
C SER A 104 17.55 18.65 12.73
N TYR A 105 16.57 18.58 11.84
CA TYR A 105 16.03 17.36 11.26
C TYR A 105 16.23 17.40 9.75
N SER A 106 16.62 16.27 9.14
CA SER A 106 16.57 16.14 7.69
C SER A 106 15.12 16.09 7.20
N ARG A 107 14.92 16.32 5.90
CA ARG A 107 13.60 16.23 5.26
C ARG A 107 12.96 14.85 5.46
N GLU A 108 13.75 13.79 5.30
CA GLU A 108 13.33 12.39 5.45
C GLU A 108 12.92 12.11 6.90
N GLN A 109 13.64 12.66 7.88
CA GLN A 109 13.27 12.52 9.29
C GLN A 109 11.94 13.21 9.62
N LEU A 110 11.63 14.34 8.96
CA LEU A 110 10.34 15.00 9.12
C LEU A 110 9.19 14.18 8.52
N PHE A 111 9.42 13.54 7.38
CA PHE A 111 8.44 12.64 6.76
C PHE A 111 8.24 11.38 7.60
N ALA A 112 9.30 10.64 7.92
CA ALA A 112 9.23 9.43 8.74
C ALA A 112 8.62 9.70 10.13
N GLY A 113 8.91 10.87 10.73
CA GLY A 113 8.31 11.28 11.99
C GLY A 113 6.81 11.56 11.88
N PHE A 114 6.33 12.06 10.74
CA PHE A 114 4.91 12.24 10.48
C PHE A 114 4.20 10.92 10.20
N ASP A 115 4.78 10.08 9.34
CA ASP A 115 4.27 8.76 9.00
C ASP A 115 4.04 7.91 10.25
N ALA A 116 5.06 7.89 11.11
CA ALA A 116 4.98 7.17 12.37
C ALA A 116 3.91 7.72 13.31
N TYR A 117 3.63 9.02 13.24
CA TYR A 117 2.57 9.61 14.04
C TYR A 117 1.18 9.28 13.45
N ILE A 118 0.97 9.45 12.14
CA ILE A 118 -0.35 9.24 11.53
C ILE A 118 -0.77 7.78 11.61
N GLN A 119 0.14 6.83 11.40
CA GLN A 119 -0.20 5.42 11.57
C GLN A 119 -0.59 5.09 13.02
N ALA A 120 0.04 5.70 14.02
CA ALA A 120 -0.30 5.46 15.43
C ALA A 120 -1.69 5.99 15.77
N VAL A 121 -2.02 7.18 15.26
CA VAL A 121 -3.37 7.74 15.32
C VAL A 121 -4.40 6.78 14.76
N LEU A 122 -4.11 6.20 13.59
CA LEU A 122 -5.03 5.30 12.91
C LEU A 122 -5.19 3.96 13.63
N VAL A 123 -4.10 3.35 14.13
CA VAL A 123 -4.16 2.18 15.01
C VAL A 123 -5.05 2.46 16.23
N LYS A 124 -4.90 3.64 16.85
CA LYS A 124 -5.72 3.98 18.01
C LYS A 124 -7.20 4.12 17.67
N ILE A 125 -7.54 4.64 16.51
CA ILE A 125 -8.93 4.71 16.03
C ILE A 125 -9.49 3.30 15.79
N ALA A 126 -8.74 2.43 15.10
CA ALA A 126 -9.14 1.04 14.83
C ALA A 126 -9.27 0.19 16.11
N SER A 127 -8.56 0.55 17.19
CA SER A 127 -8.62 -0.18 18.47
C SER A 127 -9.96 -0.11 19.23
N GLY A 128 -10.93 0.66 18.73
CA GLY A 128 -12.27 0.74 19.32
C GLY A 128 -13.09 -0.54 19.18
N ALA A 129 -12.68 -1.47 18.32
CA ALA A 129 -13.31 -2.76 18.11
C ALA A 129 -12.62 -3.88 18.93
N ASP A 130 -13.34 -4.99 19.18
CA ASP A 130 -12.81 -6.16 19.88
C ASP A 130 -11.65 -6.85 19.14
N LYS A 131 -11.49 -6.55 17.85
CA LYS A 131 -10.41 -7.01 16.96
C LYS A 131 -10.13 -5.96 15.87
N PHE A 132 -8.95 -5.99 15.28
CA PHE A 132 -8.63 -5.16 14.11
C PHE A 132 -9.24 -5.75 12.84
N GLY A 133 -9.85 -4.93 11.98
CA GLY A 133 -10.31 -5.34 10.67
C GLY A 133 -9.17 -5.54 9.67
N ALA A 134 -9.31 -6.50 8.76
CA ALA A 134 -8.33 -6.72 7.68
C ALA A 134 -8.14 -5.47 6.81
N ASP A 135 -9.24 -4.90 6.33
CA ASP A 135 -9.23 -3.69 5.50
C ASP A 135 -8.67 -2.47 6.25
N GLU A 136 -8.92 -2.37 7.55
CA GLU A 136 -8.39 -1.29 8.39
C GLU A 136 -6.86 -1.40 8.51
N MET A 137 -6.33 -2.60 8.77
CA MET A 137 -4.88 -2.77 8.90
C MET A 137 -4.16 -2.56 7.57
N ILE A 138 -4.74 -3.04 6.46
CA ILE A 138 -4.22 -2.80 5.10
C ILE A 138 -4.22 -1.29 4.81
N PHE A 139 -5.29 -0.58 5.16
CA PHE A 139 -5.37 0.87 5.02
C PHE A 139 -4.26 1.59 5.83
N ILE A 140 -4.06 1.17 7.09
CA ILE A 140 -3.06 1.78 7.98
C ILE A 140 -1.65 1.55 7.45
N GLU A 141 -1.36 0.35 6.95
CA GLU A 141 -0.04 0.04 6.43
C GLU A 141 0.28 0.89 5.18
N ASN A 142 -0.69 1.01 4.27
CA ASN A 142 -0.45 1.59 2.95
C ASN A 142 -0.53 3.13 2.89
N ILE A 143 -0.94 3.79 3.97
CA ILE A 143 -1.07 5.25 3.97
C ILE A 143 0.30 5.96 3.95
N ALA A 144 1.33 5.38 4.58
CA ALA A 144 2.64 5.99 4.80
C ALA A 144 3.72 5.43 3.85
N ASP A 145 4.71 6.26 3.47
CA ASP A 145 5.72 5.94 2.44
C ASP A 145 7.18 6.08 2.91
N TYR A 146 7.45 6.97 3.87
CA TYR A 146 8.79 7.37 4.32
C TYR A 146 9.16 6.78 5.68
N GLY A 147 8.19 6.21 6.41
CA GLY A 147 8.42 5.38 7.59
C GLY A 147 7.23 4.50 7.90
N LYS A 148 7.34 3.17 7.77
CA LYS A 148 6.33 2.23 8.28
C LYS A 148 6.47 2.07 9.80
N LEU A 149 5.36 1.90 10.53
CA LEU A 149 5.35 2.01 12.00
C LEU A 149 5.90 0.82 12.79
N ILE A 150 6.18 1.18 14.06
CA ILE A 150 6.54 0.42 15.27
C ILE A 150 7.63 -0.61 15.01
N GLU A 151 8.88 -0.16 14.95
CA GLU A 151 10.05 -1.06 14.94
C GLU A 151 10.09 -2.07 13.77
N GLY A 152 9.44 -1.77 12.63
CA GLY A 152 9.38 -2.68 11.49
C GLY A 152 8.30 -3.77 11.62
N THR A 153 7.26 -3.52 12.41
CA THR A 153 6.15 -4.45 12.61
C THR A 153 5.24 -4.48 11.38
N ASP A 154 5.07 -5.67 10.79
CA ASP A 154 4.06 -5.93 9.76
C ASP A 154 2.65 -5.89 10.40
N LEU A 155 1.87 -4.88 10.01
CA LEU A 155 0.57 -4.59 10.58
C LEU A 155 -0.53 -5.55 10.09
N THR A 156 -0.34 -6.22 8.95
CA THR A 156 -1.30 -7.24 8.48
C THR A 156 -1.39 -8.43 9.43
N LEU A 157 -0.32 -8.70 10.19
CA LEU A 157 -0.26 -9.75 11.21
C LEU A 157 -1.16 -9.47 12.43
N PHE A 158 -1.71 -8.25 12.55
CA PHE A 158 -2.54 -7.84 13.69
C PHE A 158 -4.03 -8.07 13.50
N THR A 159 -4.45 -8.46 12.30
CA THR A 159 -5.86 -8.69 11.96
C THR A 159 -6.50 -9.78 12.84
N ASP A 160 -5.75 -10.84 13.16
CA ASP A 160 -6.16 -11.93 14.07
C ASP A 160 -5.22 -12.08 15.29
N CYS A 161 -4.53 -11.00 15.69
CA CYS A 161 -3.58 -11.10 16.80
C CYS A 161 -4.27 -11.31 18.16
N SER A 162 -3.52 -11.90 19.09
CA SER A 162 -3.99 -12.09 20.46
C SER A 162 -4.27 -10.75 21.14
N LYS A 163 -5.14 -10.78 22.16
CA LYS A 163 -5.45 -9.60 22.98
C LYS A 163 -4.18 -8.91 23.51
N GLU A 164 -3.20 -9.69 23.96
CA GLU A 164 -1.93 -9.17 24.48
C GLU A 164 -1.12 -8.41 23.41
N MET A 165 -1.00 -8.97 22.21
CA MET A 165 -0.28 -8.31 21.10
C MET A 165 -0.98 -7.03 20.66
N ARG A 166 -2.31 -7.06 20.59
CA ARG A 166 -3.12 -5.87 20.33
C ARG A 166 -2.88 -4.78 21.38
N GLU A 167 -2.91 -5.15 22.66
CA GLU A 167 -2.69 -4.19 23.76
C GLU A 167 -1.31 -3.54 23.69
N LYS A 168 -0.25 -4.30 23.37
CA LYS A 168 1.10 -3.77 23.16
C LYS A 168 1.17 -2.80 21.97
N LEU A 169 0.50 -3.12 20.86
CA LEU A 169 0.44 -2.23 19.70
C LEU A 169 -0.28 -0.91 20.03
N ILE A 170 -1.36 -1.00 20.81
CA ILE A 170 -2.11 0.17 21.28
C ILE A 170 -1.24 1.03 22.20
N GLU A 171 -0.54 0.43 23.17
CA GLU A 171 0.35 1.13 24.10
C GLU A 171 1.47 1.88 23.35
N ALA A 172 2.16 1.19 22.43
CA ALA A 172 3.18 1.80 21.59
C ALA A 172 2.62 2.95 20.72
N SER A 173 1.38 2.83 20.26
CA SER A 173 0.69 3.88 19.51
C SER A 173 0.35 5.07 20.41
N GLU A 174 -0.13 4.85 21.64
CA GLU A 174 -0.43 5.91 22.61
C GLU A 174 0.83 6.70 22.98
N ASP A 175 1.94 6.02 23.22
CA ASP A 175 3.24 6.64 23.47
C ASP A 175 3.65 7.54 22.30
N ARG A 176 3.53 7.04 21.07
CA ARG A 176 3.86 7.80 19.85
C ARG A 176 2.97 9.02 19.67
N MET A 177 1.67 8.90 19.94
CA MET A 177 0.68 9.97 19.80
C MET A 177 0.78 11.04 20.88
N SER A 178 1.37 10.71 22.04
CA SER A 178 1.61 11.67 23.12
C SER A 178 2.57 12.80 22.72
N ALA A 179 3.45 12.54 21.73
CA ALA A 179 4.42 13.48 21.22
C ALA A 179 3.92 14.18 19.95
N VAL A 180 4.06 15.51 19.91
CA VAL A 180 3.79 16.28 18.69
C VAL A 180 4.96 16.11 17.70
N PRO A 181 4.69 15.69 16.44
CA PRO A 181 5.72 15.55 15.40
C PRO A 181 6.53 16.83 15.18
N ALA A 182 7.83 16.67 14.87
CA ALA A 182 8.72 17.80 14.62
C ALA A 182 8.22 18.69 13.46
N CYS A 183 7.70 18.08 12.38
CA CYS A 183 7.14 18.82 11.25
C CYS A 183 5.98 19.75 11.65
N ILE A 184 5.12 19.32 12.57
CA ILE A 184 4.01 20.12 13.09
C ILE A 184 4.52 21.23 14.01
N LYS A 185 5.54 20.95 14.83
CA LYS A 185 6.16 21.99 15.67
C LYS A 185 6.76 23.11 14.83
N ILE A 186 7.43 22.76 13.72
CA ILE A 186 8.03 23.70 12.77
C ILE A 186 6.94 24.48 12.04
N ALA A 187 5.91 23.80 11.52
CA ALA A 187 4.77 24.45 10.85
C ALA A 187 4.10 25.48 11.76
N ALA A 188 3.87 25.14 13.03
CA ALA A 188 3.27 26.05 14.00
C ALA A 188 4.17 27.23 14.34
N ALA A 189 5.49 27.03 14.39
CA ALA A 189 6.43 28.12 14.61
C ALA A 189 6.39 29.13 13.44
N LEU A 190 6.28 28.64 12.20
CA LEU A 190 6.12 29.50 11.03
C LEU A 190 4.77 30.22 11.03
N ASP A 191 3.67 29.51 11.32
CA ASP A 191 2.32 30.09 11.42
C ASP A 191 2.24 31.18 12.50
N SER A 192 2.92 30.99 13.63
CA SER A 192 2.93 31.99 14.72
C SER A 192 3.65 33.29 14.34
N GLY A 193 4.55 33.24 13.34
CA GLY A 193 5.24 34.43 12.83
C GLY A 193 4.52 35.10 11.67
N LYS A 194 3.73 34.34 10.89
CA LYS A 194 2.97 34.78 9.71
C LYS A 194 1.83 33.77 9.49
N ASP A 195 0.61 34.23 9.26
CA ASP A 195 -0.57 33.35 9.09
C ASP A 195 -0.54 32.58 7.75
N PHE A 196 0.30 31.54 7.67
CA PHE A 196 0.44 30.69 6.48
C PHE A 196 -0.60 29.56 6.44
N GLY A 197 -1.21 29.22 7.57
CA GLY A 197 -2.20 28.15 7.68
C GLY A 197 -1.62 26.73 7.50
N LEU A 198 -0.30 26.53 7.66
CA LEU A 198 0.35 25.25 7.41
C LEU A 198 -0.11 24.17 8.40
N THR A 199 -0.11 24.50 9.69
CA THR A 199 -0.52 23.60 10.78
C THR A 199 -1.97 23.19 10.61
N LYS A 200 -2.82 24.15 10.23
CA LYS A 200 -4.24 23.90 9.96
C LYS A 200 -4.42 22.96 8.76
N ALA A 201 -3.70 23.18 7.66
CA ALA A 201 -3.77 22.33 6.48
C ALA A 201 -3.27 20.89 6.76
N ILE A 202 -2.19 20.73 7.53
CA ILE A 202 -1.70 19.41 7.96
C ILE A 202 -2.78 18.71 8.80
N PHE A 203 -3.37 19.43 9.75
CA PHE A 203 -4.41 18.88 10.62
C PHE A 203 -5.67 18.47 9.85
N GLU A 204 -6.19 19.33 8.98
CA GLU A 204 -7.41 19.05 8.20
C GLU A 204 -7.24 17.80 7.32
N ASN A 205 -6.09 17.63 6.67
CA ASN A 205 -5.81 16.42 5.91
C ASN A 205 -5.66 15.19 6.82
N SER A 206 -5.04 15.33 8.00
CA SER A 206 -4.94 14.23 8.97
C SER A 206 -6.31 13.77 9.46
N VAL A 207 -7.21 14.71 9.74
CA VAL A 207 -8.61 14.46 10.11
C VAL A 207 -9.34 13.72 8.99
N ARG A 208 -9.17 14.12 7.73
CA ARG A 208 -9.78 13.42 6.57
C ARG A 208 -9.31 11.98 6.45
N ILE A 209 -8.02 11.70 6.67
CA ILE A 209 -7.49 10.33 6.70
C ILE A 209 -8.16 9.53 7.82
N CYS A 210 -8.27 10.10 9.02
CA CYS A 210 -8.92 9.44 10.17
C CYS A 210 -10.40 9.12 9.90
N PHE A 211 -11.14 10.06 9.28
CA PHE A 211 -12.53 9.84 8.89
C PHE A 211 -12.66 8.75 7.83
N ASN A 212 -11.77 8.72 6.85
CA ASN A 212 -11.79 7.69 5.82
C ASN A 212 -11.56 6.29 6.41
N LEU A 213 -10.64 6.14 7.37
CA LEU A 213 -10.47 4.86 8.10
C LEU A 213 -11.78 4.45 8.79
N LYS A 214 -12.38 5.36 9.56
CA LYS A 214 -13.63 5.10 10.27
C LYS A 214 -14.77 4.70 9.33
N LEU A 215 -14.79 5.27 8.13
CA LEU A 215 -15.79 4.97 7.11
C LEU A 215 -15.56 3.63 6.41
N ILE A 216 -14.45 2.91 6.63
CA ILE A 216 -14.26 1.55 6.11
C ILE A 216 -15.33 0.63 6.70
N ASP A 217 -15.54 0.66 8.02
CA ASP A 217 -16.68 -0.01 8.65
C ASP A 217 -17.98 0.77 8.40
N GLU A 218 -18.89 0.16 7.64
CA GLU A 218 -20.20 0.73 7.33
C GLU A 218 -21.09 0.90 8.56
N LYS A 219 -20.80 0.19 9.66
CA LYS A 219 -21.53 0.28 10.92
C LYS A 219 -21.03 1.39 11.83
N SER A 220 -19.94 2.06 11.47
CA SER A 220 -19.37 3.15 12.25
C SER A 220 -20.36 4.30 12.46
N ASP A 221 -20.50 4.74 13.71
CA ASP A 221 -21.27 5.95 14.03
C ASP A 221 -20.50 7.20 13.61
N VAL A 222 -20.84 7.71 12.42
CA VAL A 222 -20.26 8.93 11.83
C VAL A 222 -20.56 10.21 12.61
N LYS A 223 -21.54 10.19 13.53
CA LYS A 223 -21.87 11.37 14.36
C LYS A 223 -20.96 11.45 15.58
N ASN A 224 -20.43 10.33 16.06
CA ASN A 224 -19.53 10.29 17.20
C ASN A 224 -18.07 10.30 16.75
N ASN A 225 -17.39 11.44 16.86
CA ASN A 225 -15.97 11.59 16.47
C ASN A 225 -15.03 11.73 17.68
N SER A 226 -15.45 11.23 18.84
CA SER A 226 -14.68 11.34 20.09
C SER A 226 -13.38 10.54 20.07
N ASP A 227 -13.34 9.45 19.31
CA ASP A 227 -12.16 8.65 18.99
C ASP A 227 -11.11 9.46 18.22
N ILE A 228 -11.50 10.09 17.11
CA ILE A 228 -10.63 10.94 16.29
C ILE A 228 -10.14 12.13 17.12
N ALA A 229 -11.04 12.79 17.86
CA ALA A 229 -10.70 13.94 18.70
C ALA A 229 -9.70 13.57 19.81
N ARG A 230 -9.86 12.39 20.43
CA ARG A 230 -8.93 11.87 21.43
C ARG A 230 -7.59 11.52 20.80
N ALA A 231 -7.60 10.90 19.61
CA ALA A 231 -6.39 10.47 18.93
C ALA A 231 -5.53 11.66 18.47
N LEU A 232 -6.15 12.76 18.05
CA LEU A 232 -5.45 13.97 17.60
C LEU A 232 -5.23 15.01 18.70
N LYS A 233 -5.49 14.67 19.97
CA LYS A 233 -5.47 15.61 21.11
C LYS A 233 -4.14 16.33 21.28
N ALA A 234 -3.01 15.66 21.06
CA ALA A 234 -1.69 16.28 21.24
C ALA A 234 -1.49 17.46 20.27
N ILE A 235 -1.87 17.31 18.99
CA ILE A 235 -1.78 18.39 18.01
C ILE A 235 -2.76 19.51 18.33
N THR A 236 -4.01 19.19 18.67
CA THR A 236 -5.03 20.24 18.93
C THR A 236 -4.65 21.09 20.14
N VAL A 237 -4.20 20.47 21.24
CA VAL A 237 -3.71 21.18 22.43
C VAL A 237 -2.49 22.03 22.10
N TYR A 238 -1.53 21.48 21.34
CA TYR A 238 -0.33 22.22 20.96
C TYR A 238 -0.64 23.42 20.07
N ALA A 239 -1.49 23.25 19.06
CA ALA A 239 -1.90 24.33 18.17
C ALA A 239 -2.64 25.44 18.91
N ALA A 240 -3.55 25.08 19.82
CA ALA A 240 -4.25 26.04 20.67
C ALA A 240 -3.28 26.84 21.55
N ALA A 241 -2.28 26.18 22.15
CA ALA A 241 -1.23 26.84 22.93
C ALA A 241 -0.35 27.80 22.08
N LYS A 242 -0.32 27.61 20.76
CA LYS A 242 0.35 28.49 19.79
C LYS A 242 -0.57 29.56 19.19
N GLY A 243 -1.83 29.65 19.64
CA GLY A 243 -2.81 30.60 19.12
C GLY A 243 -3.39 30.23 17.75
N ILE A 244 -3.13 29.00 17.28
CA ILE A 244 -3.59 28.50 15.98
C ILE A 244 -4.99 27.92 16.15
N LYS A 245 -5.96 28.52 15.46
CA LYS A 245 -7.37 28.08 15.51
C LYS A 245 -7.60 26.92 14.55
N ILE A 246 -7.63 25.72 15.12
CA ILE A 246 -8.07 24.51 14.46
C ILE A 246 -9.53 24.28 14.91
N LYS A 247 -10.48 24.35 13.97
CA LYS A 247 -11.91 24.15 14.24
C LYS A 247 -12.29 22.69 14.02
#